data_AF-A0A945FJH9-F1
#
_entry.id   AF-A0A945FJH9-F1
#
_cell.length_a   1.000
_cell.length_b   1.000
_cell.length_c   1.000
_cell.angle_alpha   90.00
_cell.angle_beta   90.00
_cell.angle_gamma   90.00
#
_symmetry.space_group_name_H-M   'P 1'
#
loop_
_entity.id
_entity.type
_entity.pdbx_description
1 polymer ?
#
loop_
_entity_poly.entity_id
_entity_poly.type
_entity_poly.pdbx_seq_one_letter_code
_entity_poly.pdbx_strand_id
1 'polypeptide(L)'
;GLQADQVDESQAIDLEMSPGEVIFFSEATLHSSTTNTSDTPRVACSIRYTTPEVRFDTDEVFKRFEHVRPILVRGEDPYRHNDAIAGQIPNEG
;
A
#
# COMPACT_ATOMS: atom_id res chain seq x y z
N GLY A 1 -0.28 5.16 -18.76
CA GLY A 1 0.94 4.61 -18.14
C GLY A 1 2.14 5.33 -18.69
N LEU A 2 3.32 5.10 -18.10
CA LEU A 2 4.59 5.54 -18.65
C LEU A 2 4.85 4.81 -19.99
N GLN A 3 5.53 5.46 -20.91
CA GLN A 3 6.03 4.85 -22.15
C GLN A 3 7.38 4.17 -21.89
N ALA A 4 7.74 3.20 -22.72
CA ALA A 4 8.97 2.41 -22.53
C ALA A 4 10.25 3.26 -22.58
N ASP A 5 10.26 4.33 -23.37
CA ASP A 5 11.39 5.27 -23.48
C ASP A 5 11.53 6.21 -22.26
N GLN A 6 10.55 6.19 -21.35
CA GLN A 6 10.57 6.96 -20.10
C GLN A 6 11.11 6.15 -18.92
N VAL A 7 11.44 4.87 -19.11
CA VAL A 7 11.93 3.96 -18.08
C VAL A 7 13.29 3.42 -18.48
N ASP A 8 14.32 3.77 -17.71
CA ASP A 8 15.64 3.14 -17.84
C ASP A 8 15.69 1.86 -17.00
N GLU A 9 15.32 0.74 -17.62
CA GLU A 9 15.33 -0.57 -16.96
C GLU A 9 16.76 -1.04 -16.61
N SER A 10 17.82 -0.44 -17.16
CA SER A 10 19.19 -0.78 -16.76
C SER A 10 19.52 -0.38 -15.32
N GLN A 11 18.72 0.52 -14.74
CA GLN A 11 18.79 0.95 -13.34
C GLN A 11 17.85 0.16 -12.43
N ALA A 12 17.09 -0.80 -12.97
CA ALA A 12 16.22 -1.65 -12.16
C ALA A 12 17.04 -2.51 -11.20
N ILE A 13 16.52 -2.70 -9.99
CA ILE A 13 17.14 -3.54 -8.96
C ILE A 13 16.18 -4.69 -8.68
N ASP A 14 16.66 -5.92 -8.84
CA ASP A 14 15.95 -7.10 -8.42
C ASP A 14 15.98 -7.23 -6.89
N LEU A 15 14.80 -7.37 -6.31
CA LEU A 15 14.63 -7.55 -4.88
C LEU A 15 14.05 -8.94 -4.60
N GLU A 16 14.93 -9.88 -4.34
CA GLU A 16 14.55 -11.20 -3.85
C GLU A 16 14.23 -11.14 -2.36
N MET A 17 13.17 -11.85 -1.94
CA MET A 17 12.69 -11.85 -0.56
C MET A 17 12.30 -13.26 -0.13
N SER A 18 12.69 -13.63 1.09
CA SER A 18 12.24 -14.84 1.78
C SER A 18 10.90 -14.61 2.50
N PRO A 19 10.14 -15.67 2.80
CA PRO A 19 8.93 -15.56 3.61
C PRO A 19 9.19 -14.84 4.94
N GLY A 20 8.40 -13.79 5.21
CA GLY A 20 8.52 -12.96 6.41
C GLY A 20 9.39 -11.71 6.27
N GLU A 21 10.12 -11.55 5.18
CA GLU A 21 10.84 -10.30 4.89
C GLU A 21 9.86 -9.21 4.43
N VAL A 22 10.25 -7.96 4.66
CA VAL A 22 9.44 -6.77 4.37
C VAL A 22 10.29 -5.74 3.66
N ILE A 23 9.72 -5.10 2.64
CA ILE A 23 10.27 -3.88 2.03
C ILE A 23 9.34 -2.70 2.28
N PHE A 24 9.93 -1.54 2.54
CA PHE A 24 9.25 -0.25 2.56
C PHE A 24 9.66 0.56 1.32
N PHE A 25 8.68 1.05 0.59
CA PHE A 25 8.88 1.98 -0.52
C PHE A 25 7.72 2.97 -0.56
N SER A 26 7.94 4.12 -1.22
CA SER A 26 6.88 5.11 -1.40
C SER A 26 6.00 4.73 -2.59
N GLU A 27 4.72 5.13 -2.59
CA GLU A 27 3.85 4.92 -3.76
C GLU A 27 4.37 5.61 -5.04
N ALA A 28 5.25 6.60 -4.90
CA ALA A 28 5.91 7.28 -6.03
C ALA A 28 7.09 6.50 -6.60
N THR A 29 7.58 5.46 -5.92
CA THR A 29 8.67 4.61 -6.40
C THR A 29 8.20 3.81 -7.60
N LEU A 30 8.89 3.93 -8.75
CA LEU A 30 8.62 3.07 -9.90
C LEU A 30 8.96 1.62 -9.52
N HIS A 31 7.98 0.73 -9.64
CA HIS A 31 8.14 -0.67 -9.29
C HIS A 31 7.30 -1.55 -10.21
N SER A 32 7.75 -2.79 -10.38
CA SER A 32 7.07 -3.83 -11.14
C SER A 32 7.42 -5.18 -10.53
N SER A 33 6.90 -6.25 -11.11
CA SER A 33 7.28 -7.60 -10.73
C SER A 33 7.51 -8.43 -11.98
N THR A 34 8.55 -9.26 -11.95
CA THR A 34 8.80 -10.24 -13.01
C THR A 34 7.66 -11.25 -13.13
N THR A 35 7.48 -11.77 -14.35
CA THR A 35 6.53 -12.86 -14.64
C THR A 35 6.85 -14.06 -13.76
N ASN A 36 5.83 -14.62 -13.10
CA ASN A 36 6.01 -15.86 -12.35
C ASN A 36 6.13 -17.04 -13.33
N THR A 37 7.33 -17.60 -13.46
CA THR A 37 7.62 -18.78 -14.30
C THR A 37 7.69 -20.08 -13.50
N SER A 38 7.31 -20.07 -12.21
CA SER A 38 7.32 -21.25 -11.34
C SER A 38 5.93 -21.89 -11.23
N ASP A 39 5.90 -23.14 -10.75
CA ASP A 39 4.66 -23.87 -10.48
C ASP A 39 4.01 -23.49 -9.12
N THR A 40 4.60 -22.54 -8.39
CA THR A 40 4.13 -22.11 -7.06
C THR A 40 3.64 -20.66 -7.08
N PRO A 41 2.47 -20.34 -6.48
CA PRO A 41 2.02 -18.96 -6.35
C PRO A 41 2.95 -18.12 -5.47
N ARG A 42 3.29 -16.91 -5.94
CA ARG A 42 3.93 -15.88 -5.11
C ARG A 42 2.86 -15.02 -4.46
N VAL A 43 2.85 -14.94 -3.13
CA VAL A 43 1.89 -14.15 -2.35
C VAL A 43 2.63 -13.05 -1.60
N ALA A 44 2.13 -11.82 -1.69
CA ALA A 44 2.61 -10.67 -0.93
C ALA A 44 1.43 -9.99 -0.24
N CYS A 45 1.67 -9.44 0.94
CA CYS A 45 0.72 -8.59 1.67
C CYS A 45 1.27 -7.16 1.68
N SER A 46 0.48 -6.21 1.20
CA SER A 46 0.83 -4.78 1.20
C SER A 46 0.05 -4.06 2.28
N ILE A 47 0.77 -3.36 3.14
CA ILE A 47 0.19 -2.44 4.14
C ILE A 47 0.63 -1.03 3.75
N ARG A 48 -0.34 -0.12 3.62
CA ARG A 48 -0.11 1.26 3.23
C ARG A 48 -0.26 2.17 4.43
N TYR A 49 0.70 3.06 4.62
CA TYR A 49 0.71 4.03 5.72
C TYR A 49 0.63 5.45 5.17
N THR A 50 -0.05 6.32 5.91
CA THR A 50 -0.10 7.76 5.66
C THR A 50 -0.17 8.51 6.99
N THR A 51 0.04 9.82 6.98
CA THR A 51 -0.09 10.66 8.17
C THR A 51 -1.53 11.12 8.41
N PRO A 52 -1.88 11.52 9.65
CA PRO A 52 -3.21 12.05 9.98
C PRO A 52 -3.61 13.32 9.21
N GLU A 53 -2.67 14.09 8.66
CA GLU A 53 -3.00 15.28 7.85
C GLU A 53 -3.72 14.94 6.53
N VAL A 54 -3.56 13.72 6.01
CA VAL A 54 -4.11 13.32 4.71
C VAL A 54 -5.63 13.20 4.77
N ARG A 55 -6.30 13.76 3.76
CA ARG A 55 -7.75 13.66 3.59
C ARG A 55 -8.07 12.72 2.44
N PHE A 56 -8.86 11.69 2.73
CA PHE A 56 -9.42 10.86 1.67
C PHE A 56 -10.67 11.53 1.10
N ASP A 57 -10.84 11.43 -0.22
CA ASP A 57 -12.16 11.67 -0.83
C ASP A 57 -13.05 10.48 -0.46
N THR A 58 -13.88 10.67 0.57
CA THR A 58 -14.71 9.60 1.11
C THR A 58 -15.72 9.09 0.12
N ASP A 59 -16.26 9.95 -0.77
CA ASP A 59 -17.23 9.53 -1.77
C ASP A 59 -16.59 8.60 -2.80
N GLU A 60 -15.36 8.90 -3.23
CA GLU A 60 -14.60 8.03 -4.13
C GLU A 60 -14.13 6.74 -3.44
N VAL A 61 -13.74 6.81 -2.17
CA VAL A 61 -13.40 5.62 -1.37
C VAL A 61 -14.61 4.70 -1.25
N PHE A 62 -15.79 5.20 -0.91
CA PHE A 62 -16.99 4.36 -0.79
C PHE A 62 -17.40 3.72 -2.12
N LYS A 63 -17.26 4.43 -3.24
CA LYS A 63 -17.64 3.90 -4.56
C LYS A 63 -16.71 2.82 -5.08
N ARG A 64 -15.41 2.92 -4.81
CA ARG A 64 -14.38 2.10 -5.48
C ARG A 64 -13.60 1.19 -4.54
N PHE A 65 -13.57 1.54 -3.25
CA PHE A 65 -12.74 0.91 -2.24
C PHE A 65 -13.50 0.77 -0.93
N GLU A 66 -14.73 0.25 -0.98
CA GLU A 66 -15.63 0.13 0.18
C GLU A 66 -15.00 -0.58 1.39
N HIS A 67 -13.97 -1.39 1.17
CA HIS A 67 -13.22 -2.11 2.21
C HIS A 67 -12.11 -1.29 2.88
N VAL A 68 -11.78 -0.09 2.38
CA VAL A 68 -10.73 0.74 2.96
C VAL A 68 -11.21 1.34 4.27
N ARG A 69 -10.50 0.98 5.34
CA ARG A 69 -10.77 1.41 6.71
C ARG A 69 -9.44 1.81 7.36
N PRO A 70 -9.01 3.09 7.29
CA PRO A 70 -7.78 3.53 7.96
C PRO A 70 -7.87 3.29 9.46
N ILE A 71 -6.77 2.82 10.05
CA ILE A 71 -6.64 2.56 11.48
C ILE A 71 -5.46 3.38 12.00
N LEU A 72 -5.64 4.07 13.12
CA LEU A 72 -4.54 4.75 13.80
C LEU A 72 -3.64 3.71 14.49
N VAL A 73 -2.50 3.42 13.88
CA VAL A 73 -1.56 2.39 14.38
C VAL A 73 -0.55 2.91 15.39
N ARG A 74 -0.35 4.23 15.48
CA ARG A 74 0.60 4.87 16.42
C ARG A 74 0.27 6.36 16.59
N GLY A 75 0.43 6.87 17.82
CA GLY A 75 0.31 8.30 18.12
C GLY A 75 -1.13 8.76 18.31
N GLU A 76 -1.43 9.98 17.86
CA GLU A 76 -2.74 10.64 17.99
C GLU A 76 -3.16 11.23 16.62
N ASP A 77 -4.47 11.26 16.33
CA ASP A 77 -5.04 11.96 15.18
C ASP A 77 -5.83 13.19 15.67
N PRO A 78 -5.21 14.39 15.66
CA PRO A 78 -5.89 15.62 16.04
C PRO A 78 -6.80 16.19 14.94
N TYR A 79 -6.68 15.72 13.69
CA TYR A 79 -7.37 16.28 12.53
C TYR A 79 -8.72 15.62 12.27
N ARG A 80 -8.82 14.31 12.54
CA ARG A 80 -10.06 13.52 12.44
C ARG A 80 -10.72 13.63 11.05
N HIS A 81 -9.91 13.82 10.02
CA HIS A 81 -10.40 14.06 8.66
C HIS A 81 -11.07 12.83 8.04
N ASN A 82 -10.76 11.64 8.53
CA ASN A 82 -11.17 10.37 7.93
C ASN A 82 -12.06 9.52 8.86
N ASP A 83 -12.63 10.12 9.92
CA ASP A 83 -13.46 9.43 10.92
C ASP A 83 -14.64 8.66 10.30
N ALA A 84 -15.23 9.19 9.22
CA ALA A 84 -16.37 8.59 8.53
C ALA A 84 -16.05 7.21 7.92
N ILE A 85 -14.77 6.92 7.68
CA ILE A 85 -14.28 5.65 7.13
C ILE A 85 -13.34 4.93 8.08
N ALA A 86 -13.16 5.40 9.32
CA ALA A 86 -12.20 4.81 10.24
C ALA A 86 -12.53 3.34 10.57
N GLY A 87 -11.50 2.50 10.53
CA GLY A 87 -11.57 1.12 11.01
C GLY A 87 -11.46 1.02 12.51
N GLN A 88 -11.87 -0.12 13.05
CA GLN A 88 -11.62 -0.46 14.44
C GLN A 88 -10.37 -1.34 14.52
N ILE A 89 -9.53 -1.11 15.53
CA ILE A 89 -8.48 -2.05 15.88
C ILE A 89 -9.19 -3.34 16.32
N PRO A 90 -8.89 -4.50 15.71
CA PRO A 90 -9.44 -5.77 16.17
C PRO A 90 -9.07 -5.96 17.64
N ASN A 91 -10.05 -6.29 18.49
CA ASN A 91 -9.76 -6.68 19.86
C ASN A 91 -8.84 -7.91 19.81
N GLU A 92 -7.78 -7.92 20.63
CA GLU A 92 -6.98 -9.12 20.81
C GLU A 92 -7.92 -10.24 21.30
N GLY A 93 -8.07 -11.28 20.48
CA GLY A 93 -8.87 -12.46 20.79
C GLY A 93 -8.15 -13.44 21.71
#